data_AF-A0A2G2WCI3-F1
#
_entry.id   AF-A0A2G2WCI3-F1
#
_cell.length_a   1.000
_cell.length_b   1.000
_cell.length_c   1.000
_cell.angle_alpha   90.00
_cell.angle_beta   90.00
_cell.angle_gamma   90.00
#
_symmetry.space_group_name_H-M   'P 1'
#
loop_
_entity.id
_entity.type
_entity.pdbx_description
1 polymer ?
#
loop_
_entity_poly.entity_id
_entity_poly.type
_entity_poly.pdbx_seq_one_letter_code
_entity_poly.pdbx_strand_id
1 'polypeptide(L)'
;MHNNFKELAVAYVKQAVEEDSTRNYAKAFSLYINALPYFNTHLKYEKNSIIKETITQKFVEYLSRAEEIHIVVDDGGGGTTSNGDAIVASCTKSKPKNRGREGDD
;
A
#
# COMPACT_ATOMS: atom_id res chain seq x y z
N MET A 1 -13.73 -14.00 -25.50
CA MET A 1 -13.02 -14.43 -24.27
C MET A 1 -13.16 -13.34 -23.23
N HIS A 2 -13.99 -13.54 -22.20
CA HIS A 2 -13.92 -12.69 -21.02
C HIS A 2 -12.62 -13.07 -20.31
N ASN A 3 -11.55 -12.31 -20.52
CA ASN A 3 -10.38 -12.40 -19.67
C ASN A 3 -10.83 -11.99 -18.28
N ASN A 4 -11.03 -12.96 -17.38
CA ASN A 4 -11.44 -12.66 -16.01
C ASN A 4 -10.22 -12.05 -15.31
N PHE A 5 -10.05 -10.73 -15.44
CA PHE A 5 -8.90 -9.99 -14.90
C PHE A 5 -8.67 -10.31 -13.42
N LYS A 6 -9.74 -10.59 -12.68
CA LYS A 6 -9.68 -11.08 -11.30
C LYS A 6 -8.94 -12.41 -11.17
N GLU A 7 -9.21 -13.40 -12.02
CA GLU A 7 -8.52 -14.70 -11.99
C GLU A 7 -7.04 -14.55 -12.30
N LEU A 8 -6.69 -13.72 -13.29
CA LEU A 8 -5.29 -13.43 -13.63
C LEU A 8 -4.58 -12.75 -12.45
N ALA A 9 -5.19 -11.74 -11.85
CA ALA A 9 -4.65 -11.08 -10.66
C ALA A 9 -4.41 -12.07 -9.52
N VAL A 10 -5.40 -12.94 -9.25
CA VAL A 10 -5.30 -13.97 -8.21
C VAL A 10 -4.21 -14.99 -8.53
N ALA A 11 -4.02 -15.38 -9.79
CA ALA A 11 -2.96 -16.29 -10.20
C ALA A 11 -1.56 -15.71 -9.92
N TYR A 12 -1.34 -14.45 -10.28
CA TYR A 12 -0.08 -13.76 -9.99
C TYR A 12 0.18 -13.62 -8.49
N VAL A 13 -0.83 -13.22 -7.71
CA VAL A 13 -0.69 -13.09 -6.25
C VAL A 13 -0.37 -14.43 -5.59
N LYS A 14 -1.01 -15.53 -6.01
CA LYS A 14 -0.70 -16.85 -5.45
C LYS A 14 0.76 -17.22 -5.64
N GLN A 15 1.29 -17.00 -6.85
CA GLN A 15 2.71 -17.21 -7.12
C GLN A 15 3.59 -16.23 -6.32
N ALA A 16 3.18 -14.96 -6.20
CA ALA A 16 3.92 -13.97 -5.43
C ALA A 16 4.06 -14.39 -3.96
N VAL A 17 2.97 -14.84 -3.33
CA VAL A 17 2.95 -15.31 -1.93
C VAL A 17 3.82 -16.56 -1.75
N GLU A 18 3.81 -17.48 -2.71
CA GLU A 18 4.66 -18.68 -2.67
C GLU A 18 6.14 -18.28 -2.71
N GLU A 19 6.54 -17.42 -3.66
CA GLU A 19 7.92 -16.93 -3.77
C GLU A 19 8.34 -16.05 -2.58
N ASP A 20 7.41 -15.27 -2.02
CA ASP A 20 7.64 -14.48 -0.79
C ASP A 20 7.92 -15.39 0.40
N SER A 21 7.15 -16.47 0.55
CA SER A 21 7.33 -17.46 1.62
C SER A 21 8.65 -18.24 1.52
N THR A 22 9.18 -18.41 0.31
CA THR A 22 10.50 -19.03 0.06
C THR A 22 11.65 -18.02 0.11
N ARG A 23 11.37 -16.75 0.47
CA ARG A 23 12.31 -15.62 0.49
C ARG A 23 12.90 -15.27 -0.88
N ASN A 24 12.25 -15.65 -1.96
CA ASN A 24 12.59 -15.23 -3.31
C ASN A 24 12.00 -13.84 -3.61
N TYR A 25 12.47 -12.85 -2.85
CA TYR A 25 11.93 -11.50 -2.80
C TYR A 25 11.93 -10.77 -4.15
N ALA A 26 12.98 -10.91 -4.97
CA ALA A 26 13.04 -10.29 -6.29
C ALA A 26 11.92 -10.79 -7.23
N LYS A 27 11.63 -12.10 -7.19
CA LYS A 27 10.58 -12.70 -8.00
C LYS A 27 9.20 -12.40 -7.42
N ALA A 28 9.05 -12.46 -6.09
CA ALA A 28 7.82 -12.09 -5.39
C ALA A 28 7.39 -10.64 -5.70
N PHE A 29 8.34 -9.69 -5.61
CA PHE A 29 8.12 -8.29 -5.97
C PHE A 29 7.55 -8.15 -7.38
N SER A 30 8.24 -8.75 -8.36
CA SER A 30 7.83 -8.71 -9.76
C SER A 30 6.41 -9.25 -9.96
N LEU A 31 6.06 -10.34 -9.28
CA LEU A 31 4.74 -10.96 -9.36
C LEU A 31 3.64 -10.11 -8.70
N TYR A 32 3.92 -9.51 -7.53
CA TYR A 32 2.98 -8.58 -6.90
C TYR A 32 2.71 -7.38 -7.80
N ILE A 33 3.74 -6.73 -8.34
CA ILE A 33 3.60 -5.60 -9.26
C ILE A 33 2.79 -5.99 -10.51
N ASN A 34 3.07 -7.16 -11.09
CA ASN A 34 2.33 -7.66 -12.25
C ASN A 34 0.85 -7.92 -11.96
N ALA A 35 0.46 -8.24 -10.72
CA ALA A 35 -0.94 -8.45 -10.35
C ALA A 35 -1.76 -7.14 -10.28
N LEU A 36 -1.14 -6.03 -9.90
CA LEU A 36 -1.83 -4.76 -9.60
C LEU A 36 -2.63 -4.19 -10.80
N PRO A 37 -2.10 -4.16 -12.05
CA PRO A 37 -2.86 -3.67 -13.21
C PRO A 37 -4.15 -4.48 -13.47
N TYR A 38 -4.14 -5.78 -13.19
CA TYR A 38 -5.30 -6.64 -13.37
C TYR A 38 -6.38 -6.37 -12.33
N PHE A 39 -6.01 -6.16 -11.07
CA PHE A 39 -6.94 -5.70 -10.03
C PHE A 39 -7.55 -4.34 -10.37
N ASN A 40 -6.73 -3.38 -10.82
CA ASN A 40 -7.20 -2.07 -11.26
C ASN A 40 -8.22 -2.18 -12.41
N THR A 41 -7.94 -3.04 -13.39
CA THR A 41 -8.86 -3.26 -14.52
C THR A 41 -10.17 -3.88 -14.04
N HIS A 42 -10.12 -4.85 -13.13
CA HIS A 42 -11.33 -5.44 -12.55
C HIS A 42 -12.16 -4.41 -11.76
N LEU A 43 -11.51 -3.58 -10.93
CA LEU A 43 -12.17 -2.53 -10.13
C LEU A 43 -12.87 -1.46 -10.97
N LYS A 44 -12.38 -1.18 -12.20
CA LYS A 44 -13.02 -0.23 -13.13
C LYS A 44 -14.42 -0.66 -13.58
N TYR A 45 -14.66 -1.96 -13.67
CA TYR A 45 -15.91 -2.52 -14.20
C TYR A 45 -16.76 -3.23 -13.15
N GLU A 46 -16.25 -3.42 -11.94
CA GLU A 46 -17.01 -3.99 -10.83
C GLU A 46 -18.07 -2.99 -10.34
N LYS A 47 -19.33 -3.45 -10.27
CA LYS A 47 -20.48 -2.62 -9.85
C LYS A 47 -20.86 -2.86 -8.40
N ASN A 48 -20.54 -4.02 -7.85
CA ASN A 48 -20.86 -4.37 -6.48
C ASN A 48 -19.88 -3.69 -5.52
N SER A 49 -20.36 -2.74 -4.72
CA SER A 49 -19.55 -1.96 -3.78
C SER A 49 -18.80 -2.83 -2.75
N ILE A 50 -19.42 -3.91 -2.27
CA ILE A 50 -18.82 -4.82 -1.28
C ILE A 50 -17.64 -5.56 -1.91
N ILE A 51 -17.79 -6.01 -3.16
CA ILE A 51 -16.71 -6.68 -3.90
C ILE A 51 -15.57 -5.68 -4.19
N LYS A 52 -15.90 -4.45 -4.61
CA LYS A 52 -14.90 -3.40 -4.83
C LYS A 52 -14.09 -3.14 -3.57
N GLU A 53 -14.75 -2.98 -2.43
CA GLU A 53 -14.09 -2.71 -1.14
C GLU A 53 -13.15 -3.86 -0.77
N THR A 54 -13.64 -5.10 -0.84
CA THR A 54 -12.85 -6.30 -0.56
C THR A 54 -11.59 -6.37 -1.44
N ILE A 55 -11.74 -6.12 -2.73
CA ILE A 55 -10.63 -6.17 -3.68
C ILE A 55 -9.67 -4.98 -3.49
N THR A 56 -10.19 -3.82 -3.11
CA THR A 56 -9.37 -2.63 -2.80
C THR A 56 -8.52 -2.86 -1.55
N GLN A 57 -9.08 -3.46 -0.49
CA GLN A 57 -8.33 -3.82 0.70
C GLN A 57 -7.17 -4.77 0.35
N LYS A 58 -7.45 -5.81 -0.45
CA LYS A 58 -6.41 -6.75 -0.90
C LYS A 58 -5.39 -6.11 -1.83
N PHE A 59 -5.80 -5.20 -2.71
CA PHE A 59 -4.90 -4.42 -3.55
C PHE A 59 -3.88 -3.64 -2.72
N VAL A 60 -4.35 -2.93 -1.69
CA VAL A 60 -3.49 -2.14 -0.79
C VAL A 60 -2.54 -3.04 0.00
N GLU A 61 -3.02 -4.18 0.50
CA GLU A 61 -2.19 -5.18 1.21
C GLU A 61 -1.03 -5.69 0.32
N TYR A 62 -1.32 -6.06 -0.93
CA TYR A 62 -0.29 -6.54 -1.85
C TYR A 62 0.66 -5.43 -2.33
N LEU A 63 0.17 -4.20 -2.48
CA LEU A 63 1.02 -3.05 -2.79
C LEU A 63 1.99 -2.76 -1.65
N SER A 64 1.50 -2.69 -0.41
CA SER A 64 2.33 -2.48 0.78
C SER A 64 3.39 -3.57 0.92
N ARG A 65 3.02 -4.83 0.66
CA ARG A 65 3.99 -5.93 0.68
C ARG A 65 5.05 -5.81 -0.41
N ALA A 66 4.68 -5.37 -1.61
CA ALA A 66 5.65 -5.12 -2.68
C ALA A 66 6.62 -3.99 -2.30
N GLU A 67 6.16 -2.92 -1.65
CA GLU A 67 7.01 -1.83 -1.15
C GLU A 67 7.99 -2.32 -0.08
N GLU A 68 7.54 -3.11 0.89
CA GLU A 68 8.40 -3.74 1.90
C GLU A 68 9.50 -4.59 1.26
N ILE A 69 9.10 -5.44 0.30
CA ILE A 69 10.04 -6.31 -0.42
C ILE A 69 11.04 -5.48 -1.23
N HIS A 70 10.60 -4.39 -1.86
CA HIS A 70 11.48 -3.49 -2.61
C HIS A 70 12.58 -2.91 -1.71
N ILE A 71 12.23 -2.47 -0.50
CA ILE A 71 13.21 -1.98 0.48
C ILE A 71 14.22 -3.08 0.81
N VAL A 72 13.76 -4.31 1.09
CA VAL A 72 14.65 -5.44 1.43
C VAL A 72 15.59 -5.82 0.27
N VAL A 73 15.12 -5.73 -0.98
CA VAL A 73 15.92 -6.05 -2.17
C VAL A 73 16.91 -4.92 -2.51
N ASP A 74 16.50 -3.66 -2.34
CA ASP A 74 17.29 -2.46 -2.66
C ASP A 74 18.34 -2.12 -1.59
N ASP A 75 18.08 -2.43 -0.31
CA ASP A 75 19.05 -2.27 0.79
C ASP A 75 20.32 -3.14 0.60
N GLY A 76 20.24 -4.16 -0.27
CA GLY A 76 21.40 -4.93 -0.76
C GLY A 76 22.29 -4.20 -1.77
N GLY A 77 21.89 -3.03 -2.26
CA GLY A 77 22.54 -2.28 -3.35
C GLY A 77 23.06 -0.88 -3.00
N GLY A 78 22.66 -0.26 -1.89
CA GLY A 78 23.15 1.09 -1.61
C GLY A 78 22.58 1.80 -0.39
N GLY A 79 23.14 1.50 0.78
CA GLY A 79 23.56 2.52 1.73
C GLY A 79 22.52 3.17 2.65
N THR A 80 22.62 2.79 3.92
CA THR A 80 22.59 3.64 5.12
C THR A 80 21.23 4.13 5.66
N THR A 81 20.80 3.47 6.73
CA THR A 81 20.34 4.04 8.01
C THR A 81 19.39 5.25 7.98
N SER A 82 18.19 5.07 8.55
CA SER A 82 17.74 5.96 9.63
C SER A 82 16.71 5.24 10.52
N ASN A 83 17.24 4.41 11.41
CA ASN A 83 16.65 4.29 12.74
C ASN A 83 16.73 5.68 13.39
N GLY A 84 15.59 6.36 13.42
CA GLY A 84 15.34 7.52 14.26
C GLY A 84 14.16 7.23 15.17
N ASP A 85 14.27 6.20 16.00
CA ASP A 85 13.41 6.09 17.19
C ASP A 85 13.94 7.10 18.21
N ALA A 86 13.18 8.17 18.43
CA ALA A 86 13.34 9.04 19.58
C ALA A 86 12.08 9.86 19.83
N ILE A 87 11.27 9.33 20.76
CA ILE A 87 10.64 10.05 21.89
C ILE A 87 9.66 11.21 21.61
N VAL A 88 8.40 10.93 21.95
CA VAL A 88 7.57 11.71 22.89
C VAL A 88 7.58 13.23 22.67
N ALA A 89 6.46 13.76 22.15
CA ALA A 89 5.83 14.93 22.76
C ALA A 89 4.41 15.17 22.22
N SER A 90 3.46 14.95 23.12
CA SER A 90 2.33 15.85 23.35
C SER A 90 1.16 15.82 22.36
N CYS A 91 0.22 14.92 22.65
CA CYS A 91 -1.19 15.28 22.63
C CYS A 91 -1.44 16.48 23.57
N THR A 92 -1.46 17.71 23.05
CA THR A 92 -2.15 18.84 23.71
C THR A 92 -2.93 19.65 22.70
N LYS A 93 -4.20 19.26 22.60
CA LYS A 93 -5.36 20.13 22.42
C LYS A 93 -5.06 21.59 22.79
N SER A 94 -5.20 22.52 21.85
CA SER A 94 -5.76 23.86 22.07
C SER A 94 -5.93 24.62 20.74
N LYS A 95 -7.19 24.77 20.30
CA LYS A 95 -7.60 25.79 19.33
C LYS A 95 -7.26 27.18 19.87
N PRO A 96 -6.52 28.05 19.16
CA PRO A 96 -6.44 29.46 19.54
C PRO A 96 -7.75 30.17 19.18
N LYS A 97 -8.34 30.81 20.19
CA LYS A 97 -9.58 31.61 20.15
C LYS A 97 -9.27 32.94 19.45
N ASN A 98 -9.81 33.14 18.25
CA ASN A 98 -9.82 34.41 17.53
C ASN A 98 -10.54 35.48 18.38
N ARG A 99 -9.81 36.47 18.91
CA ARG A 99 -10.36 37.65 19.59
C ARG A 99 -10.36 38.81 18.59
N GLY A 100 -11.54 39.12 18.05
CA GLY A 100 -11.77 40.31 17.24
C GLY A 100 -11.99 41.54 18.12
N ARG A 101 -11.07 42.51 17.96
CA ARG A 101 -11.32 43.95 17.77
C ARG A 101 -12.28 44.64 18.75
N GLU A 102 -11.71 45.16 19.84
CA GLU A 102 -12.27 46.31 20.58
C GLU A 102 -11.82 47.60 19.88
N GLY A 103 -12.77 48.53 19.69
CA GLY A 103 -12.48 49.92 19.37
C GLY A 103 -12.36 50.74 20.65
N ASP A 104 -11.59 51.81 20.60
CA ASP A 104 -11.62 52.92 21.56
C ASP A 104 -10.97 54.16 20.89
N ASP A 105 -11.72 55.27 20.96
CA ASP A 105 -11.47 56.68 20.58
C ASP A 105 -10.80 57.07 19.23
#